data_AF-A0A068WC19-F1
#
_entry.id   AF-A0A068WC19-F1
#
_cell.length_a   1.000
_cell.length_b   1.000
_cell.length_c   1.000
_cell.angle_alpha   90.00
_cell.angle_beta   90.00
_cell.angle_gamma   90.00
#
_symmetry.space_group_name_H-M   'P 1'
#
loop_
_entity.id
_entity.type
_entity.pdbx_description
1 polymer ?
#
loop_
_entity_poly.entity_id
_entity_poly.type
_entity_poly.pdbx_seq_one_letter_code
_entity_poly.pdbx_strand_id
1 'polypeptide(L)'
;MVLVVHGFPNDISALRFEWAWQNPYQSRRVPYIPPKTKRETPLQFRFRVLCHMLRVRPWSRLGLTIRWIHQEYIQEFPSKLSPPLHMPIAYGPIESAEPTIETRVRNSKPCHLCKNKLEIESACDSCLLSCPANCENGVWHLLCLARHLTEDGQELLPLGGLCPSCKVGLMWPDLLKNRKEIC
;
A
#
# COMPACT_ATOMS: atom_id res chain seq x y z
N MET A 1 3.88 -7.33 21.27
CA MET A 1 3.34 -6.41 20.24
C MET A 1 1.96 -6.92 19.85
N VAL A 2 0.88 -6.15 20.02
CA VAL A 2 -0.50 -6.67 19.82
C VAL A 2 -1.07 -6.38 18.43
N LEU A 3 -0.64 -5.27 17.83
CA LEU A 3 -1.01 -4.82 16.50
C LEU A 3 0.25 -4.32 15.80
N VAL A 4 0.35 -4.56 14.49
CA VAL A 4 1.41 -4.06 13.63
C VAL A 4 0.81 -3.48 12.35
N VAL A 5 1.38 -2.38 11.88
CA VAL A 5 1.11 -1.84 10.54
C VAL A 5 2.33 -2.10 9.68
N HIS A 6 2.15 -2.72 8.53
CA HIS A 6 3.25 -3.08 7.63
C HIS A 6 2.88 -2.86 6.16
N GLY A 7 3.82 -3.11 5.24
CA GLY A 7 3.64 -2.79 3.80
C GLY A 7 4.07 -1.36 3.43
N PHE A 8 4.90 -0.72 4.26
CA PHE A 8 5.50 0.56 3.92
C PHE A 8 6.46 0.40 2.73
N PRO A 9 6.56 1.41 1.84
CA PRO A 9 7.43 1.35 0.67
C PRO A 9 8.93 1.41 1.03
N ASN A 10 9.28 1.90 2.22
CA ASN A 10 10.64 2.00 2.73
C ASN A 10 10.63 2.31 4.24
N ASP A 11 11.79 2.11 4.88
CA ASP A 11 12.00 2.32 6.31
C ASP A 11 11.74 3.76 6.73
N ILE A 12 12.09 4.74 5.90
CA ILE A 12 11.85 6.18 6.19
C ILE A 12 10.35 6.45 6.35
N SER A 13 9.52 5.86 5.50
CA SER A 13 8.06 6.01 5.57
C SER A 13 7.49 5.34 6.82
N ALA A 14 8.02 4.17 7.18
CA ALA A 14 7.66 3.46 8.41
C ALA A 14 8.04 4.27 9.66
N LEU A 15 9.28 4.77 9.74
CA LEU A 15 9.76 5.60 10.85
C LEU A 15 8.96 6.90 11.01
N ARG A 16 8.60 7.55 9.90
CA ARG A 16 7.74 8.75 9.93
C ARG A 16 6.34 8.44 10.47
N PHE A 17 5.79 7.27 10.13
CA PHE A 17 4.52 6.80 10.66
C PHE A 17 4.64 6.51 12.15
N GLU A 18 5.63 5.72 12.56
CA GLU A 18 5.89 5.37 13.96
C GLU A 18 6.04 6.62 14.83
N TRP A 19 6.90 7.56 14.42
CA TRP A 19 7.14 8.78 15.18
C TRP A 19 5.87 9.60 15.36
N ALA A 20 5.06 9.75 14.29
CA ALA A 20 3.79 10.46 14.36
C ALA A 20 2.78 9.77 15.27
N TRP A 21 2.78 8.43 15.30
CA TRP A 21 1.90 7.64 16.15
C TRP A 21 2.30 7.75 17.63
N GLN A 22 3.60 7.80 17.92
CA GLN A 22 4.14 8.02 19.25
C GLN A 22 3.90 9.45 19.74
N ASN A 23 3.96 10.44 18.83
CA ASN A 23 3.91 11.88 19.13
C ASN A 23 2.74 12.61 18.43
N PRO A 24 1.46 12.26 18.71
CA PRO A 24 0.31 12.77 17.96
C PRO A 24 0.14 14.29 18.04
N TYR A 25 0.50 14.93 19.17
CA TYR A 25 0.34 16.38 19.34
C TYR A 25 1.49 17.20 18.74
N GLN A 26 2.63 16.56 18.45
CA GLN A 26 3.78 17.22 17.82
C GLN A 26 3.76 17.03 16.29
N SER A 27 3.11 15.96 15.83
CA SER A 27 3.03 15.65 14.42
C SER A 27 2.06 16.58 13.69
N ARG A 28 2.59 17.29 12.69
CA ARG A 28 1.78 18.13 11.78
C ARG A 28 0.81 17.34 10.91
N ARG A 29 1.01 16.02 10.77
CA ARG A 29 0.20 15.14 9.91
C ARG A 29 -0.91 14.43 10.67
N VAL A 30 -0.89 14.45 12.00
CA VAL A 30 -1.95 13.83 12.79
C VAL A 30 -3.03 14.90 13.00
N PRO A 31 -4.29 14.62 12.65
CA PRO A 31 -5.38 15.56 12.90
C PRO A 31 -5.51 15.79 14.40
N TYR A 32 -6.22 16.84 14.81
CA TYR A 32 -6.49 17.04 16.23
C TYR A 32 -7.26 15.84 16.78
N ILE A 33 -6.73 15.27 17.86
CA ILE A 33 -7.27 14.11 18.55
C ILE A 33 -7.47 14.53 20.02
N PRO A 34 -8.67 14.37 20.58
CA PRO A 34 -8.89 14.68 21.99
C PRO A 34 -7.94 13.91 22.92
N PRO A 35 -7.43 14.55 23.99
CA PRO A 35 -6.58 13.90 24.97
C PRO A 35 -7.15 12.59 25.52
N LYS A 36 -6.24 11.69 25.89
CA LYS A 36 -6.59 10.43 26.54
C LYS A 36 -7.43 10.70 27.79
N THR A 37 -8.58 10.06 27.90
CA THR A 37 -9.40 10.17 29.11
C THR A 37 -8.93 9.21 30.19
N LYS A 38 -9.29 9.45 31.46
CA LYS A 38 -8.95 8.54 32.57
C LYS A 38 -9.52 7.13 32.41
N ARG A 39 -10.64 6.99 31.67
CA ARG A 39 -11.32 5.70 31.43
C ARG A 39 -10.76 4.94 30.22
N GLU A 40 -10.00 5.61 29.36
CA GLU A 40 -9.41 5.04 28.16
C GLU A 40 -8.09 4.33 28.50
N THR A 41 -7.90 3.11 28.02
CA THR A 41 -6.62 2.39 28.19
C THR A 41 -5.55 2.99 27.27
N PRO A 42 -4.24 2.80 27.56
CA PRO A 42 -3.19 3.22 26.65
C PRO A 42 -3.35 2.62 25.24
N LEU A 43 -3.79 1.36 25.14
CA LEU A 43 -4.03 0.69 23.88
C LEU A 43 -5.19 1.32 23.10
N GLN A 44 -6.33 1.58 23.75
CA GLN A 44 -7.48 2.24 23.13
C GLN A 44 -7.11 3.62 22.59
N PHE A 45 -6.36 4.40 23.36
CA PHE A 45 -5.86 5.70 22.91
C PHE A 45 -4.97 5.59 21.67
N ARG A 46 -3.99 4.68 21.69
CA ARG A 46 -3.08 4.47 20.55
C ARG A 46 -3.83 3.94 19.32
N PHE A 47 -4.80 3.03 19.51
CA PHE A 47 -5.63 2.53 18.43
C PHE A 47 -6.49 3.63 17.81
N ARG A 48 -7.08 4.51 18.63
CA ARG A 48 -7.80 5.70 18.15
C ARG A 48 -6.90 6.61 17.31
N VAL A 49 -5.68 6.89 17.77
CA VAL A 49 -4.70 7.66 17.00
C VAL A 49 -4.39 6.99 15.66
N LEU A 50 -4.17 5.68 15.67
CA LEU A 50 -3.94 4.89 14.46
C LEU A 50 -5.10 5.03 13.46
N CYS A 51 -6.36 4.88 13.92
CA CYS A 51 -7.54 4.99 13.06
C CYS A 51 -7.60 6.34 12.33
N HIS A 52 -7.20 7.43 12.99
CA HIS A 52 -7.07 8.73 12.34
C HIS A 52 -5.93 8.78 11.33
N MET A 53 -4.75 8.25 11.69
CA MET A 53 -3.56 8.28 10.83
C MET A 53 -3.75 7.51 9.52
N LEU A 54 -4.42 6.36 9.53
CA LEU A 54 -4.69 5.55 8.33
C LEU A 54 -5.49 6.29 7.25
N ARG A 55 -6.15 7.41 7.61
CA ARG A 55 -7.00 8.20 6.72
C ARG A 55 -6.34 9.51 6.27
N VAL A 56 -5.11 9.79 6.71
CA VAL A 56 -4.42 11.04 6.40
C VAL A 56 -3.30 10.81 5.39
N ARG A 57 -3.11 11.78 4.49
CA ARG A 57 -1.99 11.76 3.54
C ARG A 57 -0.64 11.93 4.26
N PRO A 58 0.43 11.27 3.81
CA PRO A 58 0.48 10.39 2.63
C PRO A 58 0.02 8.95 2.91
N TRP A 59 -0.19 8.56 4.17
CA TRP A 59 -0.41 7.17 4.57
C TRP A 59 -1.68 6.55 4.00
N SER A 60 -2.75 7.33 3.85
CA SER A 60 -4.01 6.89 3.23
C SER A 60 -3.91 6.50 1.76
N ARG A 61 -2.75 6.71 1.12
CA ARG A 61 -2.48 6.29 -0.26
C ARG A 61 -1.47 5.15 -0.36
N LEU A 62 -0.98 4.65 0.76
CA LEU A 62 -0.02 3.55 0.81
C LEU A 62 -0.75 2.22 0.92
N GLY A 63 -0.14 1.18 0.36
CA GLY A 63 -0.62 -0.20 0.44
C GLY A 63 -0.41 -0.86 1.80
N LEU A 64 -0.82 -0.19 2.88
CA LEU A 64 -0.58 -0.66 4.25
C LEU A 64 -1.53 -1.78 4.64
N THR A 65 -1.02 -2.74 5.41
CA THR A 65 -1.80 -3.79 6.05
C THR A 65 -1.80 -3.57 7.55
N ILE A 66 -2.97 -3.65 8.17
CA ILE A 66 -3.12 -3.62 9.63
C ILE A 66 -3.26 -5.07 10.09
N ARG A 67 -2.38 -5.54 10.97
CA ARG A 67 -2.39 -6.93 11.44
C ARG A 67 -2.51 -6.99 12.95
N TRP A 68 -3.53 -7.69 13.44
CA TRP A 68 -3.68 -8.05 14.84
C TRP A 68 -2.93 -9.35 15.11
N ILE A 69 -1.91 -9.30 15.96
CA ILE A 69 -1.06 -10.47 16.28
C ILE A 69 -1.75 -11.35 17.34
N HIS A 70 -2.42 -10.71 18.30
CA HIS A 70 -3.07 -11.35 19.44
C HIS A 70 -4.57 -11.04 19.42
N GLN A 71 -5.40 -12.08 19.40
CA GLN A 71 -6.85 -11.95 19.21
C GLN A 71 -7.54 -11.32 20.42
N GLU A 72 -7.00 -11.51 21.63
CA GLU A 72 -7.58 -10.97 22.86
C GLU A 72 -7.51 -9.45 22.97
N TYR A 73 -6.73 -8.78 22.10
CA TYR A 73 -6.57 -7.32 22.08
C TYR A 73 -7.28 -6.65 20.89
N ILE A 74 -8.00 -7.40 20.06
CA ILE A 74 -8.70 -6.86 18.89
C ILE A 74 -9.68 -5.77 19.33
N GLN A 75 -9.66 -4.65 18.62
CA GLN A 75 -10.62 -3.57 18.76
C GLN A 75 -11.35 -3.35 17.45
N GLU A 76 -12.65 -3.09 17.54
CA GLU A 76 -13.46 -2.73 16.38
C GLU A 76 -13.12 -1.31 15.92
N PHE A 77 -12.97 -1.15 14.60
CA PHE A 77 -12.81 0.18 14.03
C PHE A 77 -14.12 0.96 14.14
N PRO A 78 -14.09 2.22 14.63
CA PRO A 78 -15.26 3.07 14.57
C PRO A 78 -15.75 3.22 13.13
N SER A 79 -17.07 3.20 12.90
CA SER A 79 -17.66 3.22 11.54
C SER A 79 -17.16 4.36 10.65
N LYS A 80 -16.88 5.54 11.24
CA LYS A 80 -16.35 6.72 10.52
C LYS A 80 -14.84 6.71 10.32
N LEU A 81 -14.13 5.83 11.01
CA LEU A 81 -12.67 5.76 11.05
C LEU A 81 -12.15 4.37 10.63
N SER A 82 -12.95 3.62 9.87
CA SER A 82 -12.48 2.38 9.26
C SER A 82 -11.30 2.65 8.31
N PRO A 83 -10.37 1.69 8.15
CA PRO A 83 -9.31 1.81 7.16
C PRO A 83 -9.88 1.98 5.75
N PRO A 84 -9.17 2.68 4.86
CA PRO A 84 -9.52 2.71 3.44
C PRO A 84 -9.62 1.29 2.85
N LEU A 85 -10.46 1.11 1.82
CA LEU A 85 -10.76 -0.20 1.22
C LEU A 85 -9.53 -0.99 0.73
N HIS A 86 -8.46 -0.29 0.34
CA HIS A 86 -7.23 -0.91 -0.14
C HIS A 86 -6.28 -1.34 0.98
N MET A 87 -6.61 -1.06 2.25
CA MET A 87 -5.82 -1.46 3.42
C MET A 87 -6.46 -2.68 4.11
N PRO A 88 -5.94 -3.89 3.88
CA PRO A 88 -6.51 -5.08 4.49
C PRO A 88 -6.24 -5.12 5.99
N ILE A 89 -7.20 -5.70 6.72
CA ILE A 89 -7.05 -6.10 8.12
C ILE A 89 -6.74 -7.59 8.15
N ALA A 90 -5.59 -7.96 8.72
CA ALA A 90 -5.13 -9.33 8.86
C ALA A 90 -5.03 -9.74 10.33
N TYR A 91 -4.96 -11.05 10.57
CA TYR A 91 -4.91 -11.64 11.91
C TYR A 91 -3.81 -12.70 11.99
N GLY A 92 -3.24 -12.88 13.18
CA GLY A 92 -2.20 -13.86 13.45
C GLY A 92 -0.77 -13.32 13.29
N PRO A 93 0.24 -14.19 13.48
CA PRO A 93 1.65 -13.80 13.45
C PRO A 93 2.07 -13.22 12.11
N ILE A 94 3.18 -12.49 12.09
CA ILE A 94 3.78 -12.01 10.84
C ILE A 94 4.43 -13.21 10.18
N GLU A 95 3.86 -13.66 9.06
CA GLU A 95 4.52 -14.61 8.19
C GLU A 95 5.61 -13.85 7.43
N SER A 96 6.87 -14.19 7.67
CA SER A 96 7.97 -13.82 6.81
C SER A 96 7.86 -14.64 5.53
N ALA A 97 6.93 -14.27 4.65
CA ALA A 97 6.97 -14.75 3.28
C ALA A 97 8.20 -14.08 2.65
N GLU A 98 9.28 -14.85 2.48
CA GLU A 98 10.30 -14.47 1.51
C GLU A 98 9.56 -14.22 0.19
N PRO A 99 9.78 -13.08 -0.49
CA PRO A 99 9.15 -12.85 -1.77
C PRO A 99 9.58 -14.00 -2.67
N THR A 100 8.65 -14.91 -2.97
CA THR A 100 8.84 -15.87 -4.05
C THR A 100 8.89 -15.01 -5.31
N ILE A 101 10.09 -14.58 -5.70
CA ILE A 101 10.34 -13.91 -6.97
C ILE A 101 10.13 -15.00 -8.02
N GLU A 102 8.87 -15.31 -8.30
CA GLU A 102 8.52 -16.25 -9.33
C GLU A 102 8.82 -15.60 -10.68
N THR A 103 9.84 -16.18 -11.30
CA THR A 103 10.11 -16.24 -12.73
C THR A 103 10.54 -14.95 -13.45
N ARG A 104 11.84 -14.93 -13.76
CA ARG A 104 12.48 -14.23 -14.88
C ARG A 104 11.60 -14.30 -16.14
N VAL A 105 11.15 -13.16 -16.64
CA VAL A 105 10.41 -13.06 -17.90
C VAL A 105 11.40 -13.27 -19.05
N ARG A 106 11.43 -14.48 -19.64
CA ARG A 106 12.34 -14.82 -20.74
C ARG A 106 11.95 -14.24 -22.10
N ASN A 107 10.73 -13.71 -22.26
CA ASN A 107 10.23 -13.06 -23.47
C ASN A 107 9.28 -11.90 -23.09
N SER A 108 9.80 -10.68 -23.00
CA SER A 108 8.99 -9.51 -22.67
C SER A 108 8.18 -9.04 -23.88
N LYS A 109 6.85 -9.23 -23.82
CA LYS A 109 5.93 -8.45 -24.67
C LYS A 109 6.20 -6.95 -24.44
N PRO A 110 6.07 -6.08 -25.47
CA PRO A 110 6.26 -4.65 -25.28
C PRO A 110 5.22 -4.10 -24.31
N CYS A 111 5.55 -2.98 -23.65
CA CYS A 111 4.59 -2.27 -22.83
C CYS A 111 3.36 -1.91 -23.66
N HIS A 112 2.16 -2.27 -23.20
CA HIS A 112 0.95 -1.98 -23.96
C HIS A 112 0.67 -0.47 -24.11
N LEU A 113 1.18 0.36 -23.20
CA LEU A 113 0.94 1.81 -23.18
C LEU A 113 1.94 2.57 -24.06
N CYS A 114 3.25 2.42 -23.84
CA CYS A 114 4.26 3.15 -24.62
C CYS A 114 4.78 2.39 -25.85
N LYS A 115 4.43 1.11 -26.01
CA LYS A 115 4.86 0.21 -27.10
C LYS A 115 6.38 -0.07 -27.16
N ASN A 116 7.16 0.54 -26.28
CA ASN A 116 8.58 0.21 -26.14
C ASN A 116 8.75 -1.18 -25.52
N LYS A 117 9.85 -1.84 -25.88
CA LYS A 117 10.25 -3.08 -25.25
C LYS A 117 10.57 -2.86 -23.78
N LEU A 118 10.35 -3.89 -23.00
CA LEU A 118 10.71 -3.91 -21.58
C LEU A 118 12.18 -4.35 -21.50
N GLU A 119 13.09 -3.43 -21.83
CA GLU A 119 14.54 -3.66 -21.87
C GLU A 119 15.23 -3.04 -20.63
N ILE A 120 16.25 -3.74 -20.13
CA ILE A 120 17.01 -3.41 -18.92
C ILE A 120 18.13 -2.44 -19.30
N GLU A 121 17.84 -1.15 -19.41
CA GLU A 121 18.91 -0.16 -19.67
C GLU A 121 19.38 0.56 -18.40
N SER A 122 18.65 0.46 -17.28
CA SER A 122 19.10 1.00 -15.99
C SER A 122 18.41 0.35 -14.79
N ALA A 123 19.11 0.29 -13.66
CA ALA A 123 18.67 -0.35 -12.42
C ALA A 123 17.39 0.27 -11.78
N CYS A 124 16.90 1.40 -12.29
CA CYS A 124 15.74 2.12 -11.75
C CYS A 124 14.45 2.00 -12.61
N ASP A 125 14.52 1.40 -13.80
CA ASP A 125 13.37 1.22 -14.73
C ASP A 125 12.84 -0.23 -14.79
N SER A 126 13.36 -1.13 -13.95
CA SER A 126 13.18 -2.59 -14.05
C SER A 126 11.88 -3.17 -13.48
N CYS A 127 10.95 -2.34 -12.99
CA CYS A 127 9.70 -2.81 -12.38
C CYS A 127 8.58 -2.97 -13.42
N LEU A 128 8.16 -4.21 -13.63
CA LEU A 128 7.03 -4.55 -14.49
C LEU A 128 5.79 -4.88 -13.68
N LEU A 129 4.65 -4.42 -14.19
CA LEU A 129 3.34 -4.77 -13.68
C LEU A 129 2.60 -5.62 -14.71
N SER A 130 1.94 -6.66 -14.23
CA SER A 130 1.08 -7.53 -15.03
C SER A 130 -0.35 -7.49 -14.54
N CYS A 131 -1.29 -7.58 -15.47
CA CYS A 131 -2.72 -7.69 -15.20
C CYS A 131 -3.00 -8.95 -14.37
N PRO A 132 -3.74 -8.87 -13.26
CA PRO A 132 -4.08 -10.03 -12.44
C PRO A 132 -4.94 -11.06 -13.20
N ALA A 133 -5.74 -10.60 -14.17
CA ALA A 133 -6.49 -11.49 -15.08
C ALA A 133 -5.64 -12.10 -16.21
N ASN A 134 -4.32 -11.90 -16.20
CA ASN A 134 -3.35 -12.40 -17.19
C ASN A 134 -3.76 -12.16 -18.66
N CYS A 135 -4.38 -11.00 -18.94
CA CYS A 135 -4.85 -10.69 -20.29
C CYS A 135 -3.69 -10.45 -21.26
N GLU A 136 -3.94 -10.66 -22.54
CA GLU A 136 -2.91 -10.68 -23.59
C GLU A 136 -2.05 -9.41 -23.64
N ASN A 137 -2.69 -8.26 -23.39
CA ASN A 137 -2.15 -6.90 -23.44
C ASN A 137 -1.93 -6.29 -22.03
N GLY A 138 -1.87 -7.15 -21.02
CA GLY A 138 -1.82 -6.77 -19.62
C GLY A 138 -0.43 -6.56 -19.06
N VAL A 139 0.53 -6.02 -19.83
CA VAL A 139 1.92 -5.83 -19.37
C VAL A 139 2.34 -4.39 -19.57
N TRP A 140 2.87 -3.78 -18.50
CA TRP A 140 3.20 -2.37 -18.48
C TRP A 140 4.47 -2.08 -17.68
N HIS A 141 5.20 -1.04 -18.09
CA HIS A 141 6.13 -0.36 -17.18
C HIS A 141 5.35 0.21 -16.00
N LEU A 142 5.93 0.15 -14.79
CA LEU A 142 5.36 0.73 -13.59
C LEU A 142 4.97 2.21 -13.80
N LEU A 143 5.88 3.02 -14.36
CA LEU A 143 5.62 4.44 -14.59
C LEU A 143 4.55 4.71 -15.65
N CYS A 144 4.47 3.88 -16.70
CA CYS A 144 3.45 4.04 -17.73
C CYS A 144 2.05 3.80 -17.15
N LEU A 145 1.89 2.70 -16.40
CA LEU A 145 0.59 2.41 -15.77
C LEU A 145 0.26 3.44 -14.69
N ALA A 146 1.23 3.86 -13.88
CA ALA A 146 1.02 4.89 -12.86
C ALA A 146 0.43 6.17 -13.49
N ARG A 147 1.09 6.69 -14.53
CA ARG A 147 0.65 7.89 -15.25
C ARG A 147 -0.74 7.73 -15.85
N HIS A 148 -1.03 6.58 -16.45
CA HIS A 148 -2.35 6.29 -17.02
C HIS A 148 -3.45 6.30 -15.95
N LEU A 149 -3.18 5.71 -14.79
CA LEU A 149 -4.14 5.66 -13.67
C LEU A 149 -4.27 6.99 -12.91
N THR A 150 -3.40 7.96 -13.18
CA THR A 150 -3.40 9.31 -12.57
C THR A 150 -3.51 10.41 -13.63
N GLU A 151 -4.17 10.15 -14.75
CA GLU A 151 -4.32 11.12 -15.86
C GLU A 151 -5.06 12.40 -15.44
N ASP A 152 -5.89 12.35 -14.40
CA ASP A 152 -6.58 13.52 -13.84
C ASP A 152 -5.64 14.51 -13.13
N GLY A 153 -4.38 14.12 -12.88
CA GLY A 153 -3.33 14.97 -12.31
C GLY A 153 -3.54 15.35 -10.84
N GLN A 154 -4.59 14.84 -10.19
CA GLN A 154 -4.90 15.19 -8.80
C GLN A 154 -4.01 14.47 -7.79
N GLU A 155 -3.48 13.31 -8.18
CA GLU A 155 -2.72 12.41 -7.31
C GLU A 155 -1.48 11.90 -8.03
N LEU A 156 -0.36 11.79 -7.31
CA LEU A 156 0.90 11.28 -7.87
C LEU A 156 1.00 9.74 -7.82
N LEU A 157 0.29 9.12 -6.89
CA LEU A 157 0.27 7.67 -6.69
C LEU A 157 -1.14 7.17 -6.94
N PRO A 158 -1.39 6.25 -7.89
CA PRO A 158 -2.71 5.68 -8.06
C PRO A 158 -3.09 4.78 -6.87
N LEU A 159 -4.38 4.68 -6.59
CA LEU A 159 -4.91 3.70 -5.62
C LEU A 159 -5.43 2.45 -6.33
N GLY A 160 -5.94 2.63 -7.54
CA GLY A 160 -6.49 1.59 -8.38
C GLY A 160 -7.06 2.21 -9.65
N GLY A 161 -7.66 1.37 -10.47
CA GLY A 161 -8.33 1.79 -11.70
C GLY A 161 -8.71 0.58 -12.53
N LEU A 162 -8.85 0.75 -13.85
CA LEU A 162 -9.21 -0.34 -14.75
C LEU A 162 -8.02 -0.70 -15.64
N CYS A 163 -7.87 -1.98 -15.94
CA CYS A 163 -6.93 -2.43 -16.94
C CYS A 163 -7.23 -1.77 -18.29
N PRO A 164 -6.25 -1.12 -18.95
CA PRO A 164 -6.46 -0.48 -20.26
C PRO A 164 -7.06 -1.43 -21.31
N SER A 165 -6.68 -2.72 -21.25
CA SER A 165 -7.09 -3.74 -22.20
C SER A 165 -8.39 -4.46 -21.82
N CYS A 166 -8.40 -5.25 -20.74
CA CYS A 166 -9.56 -6.10 -20.39
C CYS A 166 -10.55 -5.46 -19.41
N LYS A 167 -10.31 -4.21 -18.98
CA LYS A 167 -11.16 -3.46 -18.04
C LYS A 167 -11.39 -4.12 -16.67
N VAL A 168 -10.60 -5.13 -16.30
CA VAL A 168 -10.62 -5.67 -14.93
C VAL A 168 -10.17 -4.61 -13.93
N GLY A 169 -10.75 -4.63 -12.73
CA GLY A 169 -10.33 -3.78 -11.62
C GLY A 169 -8.88 -4.05 -11.22
N LEU A 170 -8.11 -2.99 -11.07
CA LEU A 170 -6.72 -2.99 -10.64
C LEU A 170 -6.60 -2.31 -9.28
N MET A 171 -5.89 -2.95 -8.35
CA MET A 171 -5.52 -2.37 -7.06
C MET A 171 -4.02 -2.12 -7.03
N TRP A 172 -3.63 -0.85 -6.88
CA TRP A 172 -2.23 -0.47 -6.99
C TRP A 172 -1.33 -1.16 -5.95
N PRO A 173 -1.70 -1.23 -4.66
CA PRO A 173 -0.94 -1.99 -3.66
C PRO A 173 -0.65 -3.44 -4.06
N ASP A 174 -1.63 -4.12 -4.64
CA ASP A 174 -1.50 -5.54 -4.99
C ASP A 174 -0.65 -5.73 -6.25
N LEU A 175 -0.74 -4.81 -7.20
CA LEU A 175 0.17 -4.77 -8.35
C LEU A 175 1.64 -4.60 -7.92
N LEU A 176 1.91 -3.73 -6.95
CA LEU A 176 3.28 -3.52 -6.46
C LEU A 176 3.83 -4.72 -5.67
N LYS A 177 2.97 -5.45 -4.97
CA LYS A 177 3.36 -6.69 -4.27
C LYS A 177 3.73 -7.80 -5.26
N ASN A 178 2.98 -7.91 -6.36
CA ASN A 178 3.17 -8.93 -7.39
C ASN A 178 4.02 -8.43 -8.56
N ARG A 179 4.78 -7.34 -8.38
CA ARG A 179 5.61 -6.78 -9.44
C ARG A 179 6.72 -7.76 -9.80
N LYS A 180 7.07 -7.79 -11.08
CA LYS A 180 8.19 -8.57 -11.57
C LYS A 180 9.38 -7.65 -11.73
N GLU A 181 10.50 -8.02 -11.13
CA GLU A 181 11.78 -7.34 -11.35
C GLU A 181 12.48 -8.03 -12.51
N ILE A 182 12.86 -7.26 -13.53
CA ILE A 182 13.70 -7.78 -14.61
C ILE A 182 15.16 -7.66 -14.15
N CYS A 183 15.81 -8.79 -13.87
CA CYS A 183 17.25 -8.87 -13.63
C CYS A 183 18.02 -9.05 -14.93
#